data_AF-A0A8J4QLF3-F1
#
_entry.id   AF-A0A8J4QLF3-F1
#
_cell.length_a   1.000
_cell.length_b   1.000
_cell.length_c   1.000
_cell.angle_alpha   90.00
_cell.angle_beta   90.00
_cell.angle_gamma   90.00
#
_symmetry.space_group_name_H-M   'P 1'
#
loop_
_entity.id
_entity.type
_entity.pdbx_description
1 polymer ?
#
loop_
_entity_poly.entity_id
_entity_poly.type
_entity_poly.pdbx_seq_one_letter_code
_entity_poly.pdbx_strand_id
1 'polypeptide(L)'
;MALEATTKSVNFPKRAYVTFLAGAGDYVKGVVGLAKGLKKAKSAYPLVVAMLPDVPEEHRCILESQGCILREIVPLSPPENHTAKFAMAYYVINYSKLRIWEFEEYDKMIYLDGDIQVFGNIDHLFDLPDGYFYAVMDCFCENTWINSTQHNIGYCQQCPERVQWPVELGSPPPLYFNAGMFVYEPKLSTYHDILETVKVTPPTLFAEQDIYKPIPPIYNLVLAMLWRHPENFNFDEIKVAHYCAAGSKPWRYTGKEENMQREDIKKLVKKWWDIYEDESLDYKNIIADHDKNAPSAA
;
A
#
# COMPACT_ATOMS: atom_id res chain seq x y z
N MET A 1 -44.99 23.17 -18.85
CA MET A 1 -43.68 23.69 -18.38
C MET A 1 -43.16 22.71 -17.35
N ALA A 2 -42.35 21.75 -17.78
CA ALA A 2 -41.63 20.86 -16.87
C ALA A 2 -40.29 21.53 -16.55
N LEU A 3 -39.99 21.74 -15.27
CA LEU A 3 -38.66 22.19 -14.84
C LEU A 3 -37.67 21.04 -15.11
N GLU A 4 -36.74 21.27 -16.03
CA GLU A 4 -35.52 20.47 -16.14
C GLU A 4 -34.65 20.75 -14.90
N ALA A 5 -34.55 19.75 -14.03
CA ALA A 5 -33.55 19.74 -12.97
C ALA A 5 -32.19 19.50 -13.62
N THR A 6 -31.38 20.56 -13.76
CA THR A 6 -29.97 20.46 -14.10
C THR A 6 -29.24 19.73 -12.97
N THR A 7 -29.06 18.42 -13.10
CA THR A 7 -28.11 17.66 -12.31
C THR A 7 -26.71 18.13 -12.69
N LYS A 8 -26.11 18.99 -11.85
CA LYS A 8 -24.67 19.25 -11.91
C LYS A 8 -23.98 17.90 -11.76
N SER A 9 -23.35 17.38 -12.82
CA SER A 9 -22.49 16.21 -12.71
C SER A 9 -21.36 16.57 -11.76
N VAL A 10 -21.37 16.02 -10.55
CA VAL A 10 -20.22 16.09 -9.65
C VAL A 10 -19.12 15.33 -10.36
N ASN A 11 -18.08 16.06 -10.81
CA ASN A 11 -16.95 15.45 -11.50
C ASN A 11 -16.14 14.68 -10.46
N PHE A 12 -16.41 13.39 -10.31
CA PHE A 12 -15.64 12.53 -9.41
C PHE A 12 -14.20 12.43 -9.92
N PRO A 13 -13.20 12.51 -9.03
CA PRO A 13 -11.81 12.33 -9.44
C PRO A 13 -11.64 10.91 -9.97
N LYS A 14 -11.17 10.80 -11.22
CA LYS A 14 -10.95 9.51 -11.89
C LYS A 14 -9.70 8.76 -11.41
N ARG A 15 -8.96 9.32 -10.47
CA ARG A 15 -7.73 8.78 -9.91
C ARG A 15 -7.78 8.91 -8.40
N ALA A 16 -7.33 7.88 -7.69
CA ALA A 16 -7.32 7.87 -6.24
C ALA A 16 -6.23 6.97 -5.68
N TYR A 17 -5.76 7.31 -4.49
CA TYR A 17 -5.06 6.36 -3.64
C TYR A 17 -6.07 5.40 -3.01
N VAL A 18 -5.67 4.17 -2.76
CA VAL A 18 -6.49 3.19 -2.06
C VAL A 18 -5.70 2.43 -1.02
N THR A 19 -6.27 2.26 0.17
CA THR A 19 -5.77 1.35 1.21
C THR A 19 -6.85 0.36 1.59
N PHE A 20 -6.48 -0.72 2.27
CA PHE A 20 -7.40 -1.72 2.80
C PHE A 20 -7.39 -1.74 4.34
N LEU A 21 -8.56 -1.89 4.96
CA LEU A 21 -8.70 -2.00 6.41
C LEU A 21 -9.71 -3.11 6.79
N ALA A 22 -9.37 -3.89 7.81
CA ALA A 22 -10.23 -4.95 8.35
C ALA A 22 -10.13 -5.02 9.87
N GLY A 23 -11.23 -5.40 10.50
CA GLY A 23 -11.32 -5.63 11.95
C GLY A 23 -11.20 -4.37 12.82
N ALA A 24 -11.18 -4.62 14.13
CA ALA A 24 -11.11 -3.60 15.19
C ALA A 24 -9.68 -3.30 15.69
N GLY A 25 -8.67 -3.66 14.90
CA GLY A 25 -7.26 -3.48 15.26
C GLY A 25 -6.78 -2.03 15.14
N ASP A 26 -5.55 -1.77 15.60
CA ASP A 26 -4.94 -0.45 15.59
C ASP A 26 -4.40 0.03 14.23
N TYR A 27 -4.61 -0.74 13.15
CA TYR A 27 -4.25 -0.35 11.78
C TYR A 27 -4.96 0.93 11.32
N VAL A 28 -6.08 1.30 11.96
CA VAL A 28 -6.71 2.62 11.76
C VAL A 28 -5.73 3.78 12.00
N LYS A 29 -4.79 3.64 12.96
CA LYS A 29 -3.75 4.66 13.22
C LYS A 29 -2.82 4.81 12.03
N GLY A 30 -2.45 3.70 11.41
CA GLY A 30 -1.65 3.67 10.19
C GLY A 30 -2.36 4.37 9.04
N VAL A 31 -3.64 4.07 8.82
CA VAL A 31 -4.44 4.71 7.77
C VAL A 31 -4.62 6.22 8.03
N VAL A 32 -4.80 6.66 9.27
CA VAL A 32 -4.82 8.08 9.63
C VAL A 32 -3.47 8.74 9.32
N GLY A 33 -2.35 8.11 9.69
CA GLY A 33 -1.01 8.58 9.36
C GLY A 33 -0.78 8.70 7.85
N LEU A 34 -1.25 7.71 7.08
CA LEU A 34 -1.21 7.71 5.62
C LEU A 34 -2.03 8.88 5.04
N ALA A 35 -3.26 9.07 5.51
CA ALA A 35 -4.13 10.17 5.09
C ALA A 35 -3.47 11.54 5.37
N LYS A 36 -2.86 11.72 6.54
CA LYS A 36 -2.10 12.94 6.86
C LYS A 36 -0.84 13.08 6.01
N GLY A 37 -0.16 11.97 5.71
CA GLY A 37 1.01 11.91 4.84
C GLY A 37 0.73 12.43 3.43
N LEU A 38 -0.34 11.93 2.81
CA LEU A 38 -0.79 12.38 1.50
C LEU A 38 -1.13 13.88 1.50
N LYS A 39 -1.79 14.38 2.55
CA LYS A 39 -2.08 15.82 2.70
C LYS A 39 -0.80 16.66 2.86
N LYS A 40 0.14 16.23 3.71
CA LYS A 40 1.44 16.90 3.88
C LYS A 40 2.24 16.93 2.58
N ALA A 41 2.16 15.85 1.81
CA ALA A 41 2.72 15.74 0.47
C ALA A 41 1.94 16.54 -0.59
N LYS A 42 0.85 17.20 -0.21
CA LYS A 42 -0.03 17.99 -1.09
C LYS A 42 -0.55 17.18 -2.27
N SER A 43 -0.94 15.93 -2.01
CA SER A 43 -1.64 15.09 -2.99
C SER A 43 -2.88 15.80 -3.51
N ALA A 44 -3.09 15.78 -4.82
CA ALA A 44 -4.32 16.26 -5.45
C ALA A 44 -5.46 15.21 -5.41
N TYR A 45 -5.14 13.96 -5.07
CA TYR A 45 -6.07 12.84 -5.17
C TYR A 45 -6.54 12.36 -3.80
N PRO A 46 -7.79 11.87 -3.69
CA PRO A 46 -8.34 11.39 -2.44
C PRO A 46 -7.73 10.04 -2.03
N LEU A 47 -7.92 9.68 -0.77
CA LEU A 47 -7.66 8.34 -0.25
C LEU A 47 -8.98 7.59 -0.07
N VAL A 48 -9.15 6.50 -0.83
CA VAL A 48 -10.23 5.53 -0.66
C VAL A 48 -9.78 4.47 0.35
N VAL A 49 -10.62 4.19 1.34
CA VAL A 49 -10.40 3.10 2.30
C VAL A 49 -11.38 1.99 1.95
N ALA A 50 -10.88 0.96 1.25
CA ALA A 50 -11.60 -0.29 1.08
C ALA A 50 -11.67 -0.99 2.45
N MET A 51 -12.86 -1.32 2.93
CA MET A 51 -13.02 -1.87 4.28
C MET A 51 -13.99 -3.04 4.36
N LEU A 52 -13.73 -3.98 5.27
CA LEU A 52 -14.67 -5.04 5.59
C LEU A 52 -15.78 -4.55 6.54
N PRO A 53 -16.95 -5.23 6.57
CA PRO A 53 -18.05 -4.86 7.47
C PRO A 53 -17.68 -4.90 8.97
N ASP A 54 -16.62 -5.61 9.35
CA ASP A 54 -16.18 -5.78 10.73
C ASP A 54 -15.34 -4.59 11.26
N VAL A 55 -15.06 -3.57 10.44
CA VAL A 55 -14.45 -2.32 10.89
C VAL A 55 -15.44 -1.52 11.75
N PRO A 56 -15.12 -1.22 13.03
CA PRO A 56 -16.03 -0.53 13.95
C PRO A 56 -16.42 0.87 13.48
N GLU A 57 -17.62 1.30 13.87
CA GLU A 57 -18.14 2.64 13.55
C GLU A 57 -17.22 3.77 14.04
N GLU A 58 -16.60 3.60 15.21
CA GLU A 58 -15.60 4.55 15.72
C GLU A 58 -14.45 4.77 14.72
N HIS A 59 -13.92 3.69 14.15
CA HIS A 59 -12.85 3.78 13.15
C HIS A 59 -13.34 4.45 11.87
N ARG A 60 -14.57 4.15 11.44
CA ARG A 60 -15.20 4.78 10.27
C ARG A 60 -15.30 6.30 10.47
N CYS A 61 -15.88 6.74 11.59
CA CYS A 61 -15.99 8.16 11.94
C CYS A 61 -14.62 8.86 11.99
N ILE A 62 -13.60 8.21 12.55
CA ILE A 62 -12.23 8.76 12.57
C ILE A 62 -11.72 8.98 11.14
N LEU A 63 -11.86 7.99 10.26
CA LEU A 63 -11.36 8.06 8.88
C LEU A 63 -12.12 9.10 8.04
N GLU A 64 -13.44 9.16 8.15
CA GLU A 64 -14.26 10.21 7.51
C GLU A 64 -13.86 11.60 8.01
N SER A 65 -13.60 11.75 9.31
CA SER A 65 -13.12 13.02 9.88
C SER A 65 -11.75 13.45 9.33
N GLN A 66 -10.98 12.51 8.78
CA GLN A 66 -9.71 12.73 8.10
C GLN A 66 -9.86 12.91 6.58
N GLY A 67 -11.09 12.98 6.05
CA GLY A 67 -11.37 13.20 4.64
C GLY A 67 -11.20 11.96 3.76
N CYS A 68 -11.15 10.77 4.36
CA CYS A 68 -11.10 9.52 3.60
C CYS A 68 -12.46 9.20 2.98
N ILE A 69 -12.45 8.62 1.77
CA ILE A 69 -13.65 8.06 1.15
C ILE A 69 -13.77 6.61 1.59
N LEU A 70 -14.79 6.27 2.37
CA LEU A 70 -14.98 4.90 2.82
C LEU A 70 -15.73 4.08 1.77
N ARG A 71 -15.20 2.89 1.44
CA ARG A 71 -15.86 1.94 0.56
C ARG A 71 -15.91 0.56 1.21
N GLU A 72 -17.10 0.17 1.66
CA GLU A 72 -17.31 -1.18 2.16
C GLU A 72 -17.23 -2.19 1.01
N ILE A 73 -16.51 -3.30 1.23
CA ILE A 73 -16.34 -4.39 0.27
C ILE A 73 -16.80 -5.72 0.86
N VAL A 74 -17.22 -6.64 0.00
CA VAL A 74 -17.65 -7.97 0.42
C VAL A 74 -16.42 -8.84 0.71
N PRO A 75 -16.30 -9.46 1.91
CA PRO A 75 -15.22 -10.38 2.23
C PRO A 75 -15.07 -11.47 1.17
N LEU A 76 -13.83 -11.78 0.79
CA LEU A 76 -13.52 -12.86 -0.14
C LEU A 76 -12.82 -14.01 0.60
N SER A 77 -13.42 -15.19 0.57
CA SER A 77 -12.81 -16.41 1.10
C SER A 77 -11.88 -17.05 0.07
N PRO A 78 -10.75 -17.64 0.49
CA PRO A 78 -9.91 -18.41 -0.43
C PRO A 78 -10.63 -19.70 -0.86
N PRO A 79 -10.25 -20.32 -2.00
CA PRO A 79 -10.84 -21.57 -2.45
C PRO A 79 -10.65 -22.70 -1.43
N GLU A 80 -11.62 -23.62 -1.32
CA GLU A 80 -11.64 -24.71 -0.31
C GLU A 80 -10.35 -25.54 -0.28
N ASN A 81 -9.72 -25.71 -1.44
CA ASN A 81 -8.50 -26.48 -1.70
C ASN A 81 -7.26 -25.95 -0.96
N HIS A 82 -7.33 -24.74 -0.38
CA HIS A 82 -6.20 -23.98 0.16
C HIS A 82 -6.17 -23.90 1.70
N THR A 83 -6.98 -24.69 2.42
CA THR A 83 -7.36 -24.33 3.80
C THR A 83 -6.84 -25.26 4.91
N ALA A 84 -5.85 -24.77 5.67
CA ALA A 84 -5.67 -25.13 7.08
C ALA A 84 -6.43 -24.12 7.96
N LYS A 85 -7.26 -24.59 8.90
CA LYS A 85 -8.26 -23.79 9.66
C LYS A 85 -7.72 -22.50 10.32
N PHE A 86 -6.47 -22.47 10.77
CA PHE A 86 -5.86 -21.30 11.43
C PHE A 86 -5.36 -20.22 10.46
N ALA A 87 -5.21 -20.54 9.17
CA ALA A 87 -4.78 -19.59 8.15
C ALA A 87 -5.95 -18.82 7.51
N MET A 88 -7.20 -19.18 7.86
CA MET A 88 -8.40 -18.69 7.19
C MET A 88 -8.61 -17.18 7.35
N ALA A 89 -8.45 -16.62 8.55
CA ALA A 89 -8.67 -15.19 8.79
C ALA A 89 -7.63 -14.32 8.05
N TYR A 90 -6.36 -14.72 8.07
CA TYR A 90 -5.28 -14.04 7.34
C TYR A 90 -5.51 -14.10 5.83
N TYR A 91 -5.90 -15.27 5.30
CA TYR A 91 -6.22 -15.40 3.88
C TYR A 91 -7.46 -14.61 3.48
N VAL A 92 -8.52 -14.59 4.30
CA VAL A 92 -9.73 -13.78 4.01
C VAL A 92 -9.37 -12.30 3.90
N ILE A 93 -8.52 -11.78 4.78
CA ILE A 93 -8.03 -10.40 4.73
C ILE A 93 -7.27 -10.15 3.41
N ASN A 94 -6.29 -11.00 3.09
CA ASN A 94 -5.46 -10.83 1.89
C ASN A 94 -6.24 -11.00 0.58
N TYR A 95 -7.18 -11.93 0.52
CA TYR A 95 -8.01 -12.16 -0.66
C TYR A 95 -9.02 -11.02 -0.83
N SER A 96 -9.57 -10.50 0.26
CA SER A 96 -10.52 -9.38 0.19
C SER A 96 -9.88 -8.12 -0.39
N LYS A 97 -8.56 -7.91 -0.22
CA LYS A 97 -7.80 -6.85 -0.89
C LYS A 97 -7.98 -6.86 -2.41
N LEU A 98 -8.24 -8.02 -3.04
CA LEU A 98 -8.48 -8.11 -4.50
C LEU A 98 -9.75 -7.39 -4.96
N ARG A 99 -10.68 -7.07 -4.06
CA ARG A 99 -11.90 -6.32 -4.41
C ARG A 99 -11.61 -4.90 -4.90
N ILE A 100 -10.42 -4.36 -4.66
CA ILE A 100 -10.03 -3.04 -5.16
C ILE A 100 -9.96 -2.96 -6.71
N TRP A 101 -9.93 -4.11 -7.39
CA TRP A 101 -10.04 -4.16 -8.86
C TRP A 101 -11.46 -3.91 -9.37
N GLU A 102 -12.48 -4.00 -8.51
CA GLU A 102 -13.89 -3.72 -8.85
C GLU A 102 -14.22 -2.22 -8.86
N PHE A 103 -13.25 -1.35 -8.58
CA PHE A 103 -13.45 0.09 -8.42
C PHE A 103 -13.39 0.80 -9.79
N GLU A 104 -14.20 0.34 -10.75
CA GLU A 104 -14.21 0.77 -12.15
C GLU A 104 -14.64 2.24 -12.37
N GLU A 105 -15.08 2.95 -11.32
CA GLU A 105 -15.27 4.39 -11.40
C GLU A 105 -13.95 5.19 -11.44
N TYR A 106 -12.80 4.55 -11.16
CA TYR A 106 -11.48 5.13 -11.29
C TYR A 106 -10.76 4.55 -12.51
N ASP A 107 -10.15 5.43 -13.31
CA ASP A 107 -9.33 5.06 -14.47
C ASP A 107 -7.97 4.47 -14.02
N LYS A 108 -7.43 4.92 -12.88
CA LYS A 108 -6.15 4.43 -12.33
C LYS A 108 -6.05 4.67 -10.82
N MET A 109 -5.50 3.70 -10.11
CA MET A 109 -5.35 3.77 -8.66
C MET A 109 -3.92 3.45 -8.21
N ILE A 110 -3.52 4.03 -7.08
CA ILE A 110 -2.29 3.67 -6.38
C ILE A 110 -2.68 3.00 -5.06
N TYR A 111 -2.39 1.71 -4.94
CA TYR A 111 -2.58 0.99 -3.70
C TYR A 111 -1.43 1.27 -2.73
N LEU A 112 -1.76 1.46 -1.45
CA LEU A 112 -0.81 1.60 -0.33
C LEU A 112 -1.34 0.80 0.87
N ASP A 113 -0.54 -0.13 1.41
CA ASP A 113 -0.86 -0.84 2.66
C ASP A 113 -1.03 0.16 3.83
N GLY A 114 -1.84 -0.21 4.83
CA GLY A 114 -2.13 0.64 5.99
C GLY A 114 -0.94 0.94 6.90
N ASP A 115 0.20 0.27 6.71
CA ASP A 115 1.48 0.54 7.38
C ASP A 115 2.51 1.19 6.45
N ILE A 116 2.05 1.88 5.40
CA ILE A 116 2.86 2.79 4.58
C ILE A 116 2.69 4.24 5.02
N GLN A 117 3.79 4.99 4.94
CA GLN A 117 3.79 6.45 5.07
C GLN A 117 4.33 7.12 3.81
N VAL A 118 3.62 8.15 3.36
CA VAL A 118 4.06 9.05 2.30
C VAL A 118 4.71 10.29 2.92
N PHE A 119 5.95 10.58 2.51
CA PHE A 119 6.75 11.73 2.93
C PHE A 119 6.89 12.80 1.85
N GLY A 120 6.72 12.44 0.58
CA GLY A 120 6.77 13.38 -0.54
C GLY A 120 5.73 13.02 -1.59
N ASN A 121 5.37 14.00 -2.43
CA ASN A 121 4.35 13.81 -3.46
C ASN A 121 4.77 12.72 -4.44
N ILE A 122 3.84 11.80 -4.73
CA ILE A 122 4.00 10.70 -5.70
C ILE A 122 2.89 10.68 -6.76
N ASP A 123 2.18 11.80 -6.92
CA ASP A 123 1.04 11.92 -7.84
C ASP A 123 1.45 11.71 -9.31
N HIS A 124 2.70 12.01 -9.65
CA HIS A 124 3.24 11.76 -10.99
C HIS A 124 3.24 10.28 -11.38
N LEU A 125 3.11 9.35 -10.42
CA LEU A 125 2.96 7.93 -10.70
C LEU A 125 1.62 7.60 -11.39
N PHE A 126 0.59 8.44 -11.24
CA PHE A 126 -0.65 8.29 -12.01
C PHE A 126 -0.46 8.56 -13.52
N ASP A 127 0.62 9.25 -13.90
CA ASP A 127 0.93 9.57 -15.30
C ASP A 127 1.80 8.52 -15.99
N LEU A 128 2.17 7.44 -15.28
CA LEU A 128 2.81 6.28 -15.89
C LEU A 128 1.92 5.67 -16.99
N PRO A 129 2.49 5.15 -18.10
CA PRO A 129 1.70 4.59 -19.20
C PRO A 129 0.72 3.50 -18.75
N ASP A 130 -0.48 3.55 -19.34
CA ASP A 130 -1.55 2.58 -19.14
C ASP A 130 -1.17 1.18 -19.68
N GLY A 131 -1.91 0.15 -19.27
CA GLY A 131 -1.75 -1.24 -19.70
C GLY A 131 -0.67 -2.02 -18.93
N TYR A 132 -0.18 -1.48 -17.82
CA TYR A 132 0.87 -2.09 -17.01
C TYR A 132 0.53 -2.08 -15.52
N PHE A 133 0.98 -3.11 -14.81
CA PHE A 133 1.02 -3.14 -13.36
C PHE A 133 2.40 -2.65 -12.91
N TYR A 134 2.46 -1.60 -12.09
CA TYR A 134 3.73 -1.05 -11.60
C TYR A 134 3.90 -1.31 -10.12
N ALA A 135 5.07 -1.78 -9.71
CA ALA A 135 5.36 -2.05 -8.31
C ALA A 135 6.86 -2.00 -8.06
N VAL A 136 7.26 -1.87 -6.78
CA VAL A 136 8.67 -1.92 -6.39
C VAL A 136 9.10 -3.37 -6.24
N MET A 137 10.27 -3.70 -6.76
CA MET A 137 10.87 -5.03 -6.64
C MET A 137 11.02 -5.44 -5.15
N ASP A 138 10.67 -6.68 -4.83
CA ASP A 138 10.83 -7.23 -3.47
C ASP A 138 12.29 -7.59 -3.17
N CYS A 139 12.57 -8.13 -1.98
CA CYS A 139 13.91 -8.52 -1.57
C CYS A 139 13.98 -9.96 -1.05
N PHE A 140 14.71 -10.82 -1.75
CA PHE A 140 14.89 -12.22 -1.36
C PHE A 140 15.72 -12.39 -0.08
N CYS A 141 16.42 -11.35 0.38
CA CYS A 141 17.12 -11.38 1.67
C CYS A 141 16.16 -11.26 2.86
N GLU A 142 14.89 -10.90 2.66
CA GLU A 142 13.88 -10.82 3.72
C GLU A 142 13.65 -12.18 4.39
N ASN A 143 13.31 -12.15 5.69
CA ASN A 143 13.08 -13.39 6.45
C ASN A 143 11.84 -14.16 5.98
N THR A 144 10.91 -13.48 5.30
CA THR A 144 9.78 -14.13 4.63
C THR A 144 10.25 -15.16 3.60
N TRP A 145 11.41 -14.94 2.98
CA TRP A 145 12.02 -15.80 1.96
C TRP A 145 12.89 -16.92 2.54
N ILE A 146 12.97 -17.11 3.86
CA ILE A 146 13.90 -18.07 4.49
C ILE A 146 13.75 -19.51 3.99
N ASN A 147 12.56 -19.90 3.54
CA ASN A 147 12.29 -21.25 3.01
C ASN A 147 12.47 -21.36 1.49
N SER A 148 12.92 -20.30 0.82
CA SER A 148 13.12 -20.26 -0.63
C SER A 148 14.54 -20.65 -1.04
N THR A 149 14.70 -21.18 -2.24
CA THR A 149 16.02 -21.49 -2.82
C THR A 149 16.88 -20.23 -2.93
N GLN A 150 16.29 -19.12 -3.39
CA GLN A 150 16.92 -17.82 -3.59
C GLN A 150 17.60 -17.34 -2.30
N HIS A 151 16.86 -17.36 -1.19
CA HIS A 151 17.37 -16.94 0.11
C HIS A 151 18.49 -17.85 0.61
N ASN A 152 18.30 -19.17 0.50
CA ASN A 152 19.25 -20.16 1.01
C ASN A 152 20.61 -20.11 0.32
N ILE A 153 20.65 -19.75 -0.98
CA ILE A 153 21.90 -19.58 -1.71
C ILE A 153 22.48 -18.16 -1.61
N GLY A 154 21.75 -17.21 -1.00
CA GLY A 154 22.14 -15.81 -0.92
C GLY A 154 21.92 -15.00 -2.20
N TYR A 155 21.17 -15.52 -3.18
CA TYR A 155 20.79 -14.81 -4.40
C TYR A 155 19.70 -13.79 -4.10
N CYS A 156 19.89 -12.54 -4.57
CA CYS A 156 18.90 -11.48 -4.40
C CYS A 156 18.73 -10.67 -5.68
N GLN A 157 17.47 -10.52 -6.13
CA GLN A 157 17.11 -9.71 -7.29
C GLN A 157 17.48 -8.22 -7.17
N GLN A 158 17.69 -7.72 -5.94
CA GLN A 158 18.14 -6.35 -5.68
C GLN A 158 19.63 -6.15 -5.94
N CYS A 159 20.42 -7.23 -5.98
CA CYS A 159 21.86 -7.20 -6.23
C CYS A 159 22.32 -8.52 -6.89
N PRO A 160 21.86 -8.82 -8.11
CA PRO A 160 22.09 -10.13 -8.76
C PRO A 160 23.58 -10.42 -9.00
N GLU A 161 24.43 -9.40 -9.02
CA GLU A 161 25.88 -9.54 -9.19
C GLU A 161 26.60 -9.98 -7.89
N ARG A 162 25.97 -9.83 -6.72
CA ARG A 162 26.58 -10.20 -5.43
C ARG A 162 26.75 -11.72 -5.31
N VAL A 163 25.73 -12.45 -5.74
CA VAL A 163 25.71 -13.91 -5.84
C VAL A 163 24.98 -14.20 -7.14
N GLN A 164 25.68 -14.72 -8.15
CA GLN A 164 25.07 -15.08 -9.42
C GLN A 164 24.19 -16.33 -9.27
N TRP A 165 23.11 -16.40 -10.04
CA TRP A 165 22.22 -17.57 -10.05
C TRP A 165 22.98 -18.81 -10.57
N PRO A 166 23.04 -19.92 -9.80
CA PRO A 166 23.72 -21.13 -10.23
C PRO A 166 23.07 -21.73 -11.48
N VAL A 167 23.87 -21.99 -12.51
CA VAL A 167 23.39 -22.54 -13.80
C VAL A 167 22.73 -23.91 -13.62
N GLU A 168 23.16 -24.67 -12.61
CA GLU A 168 22.64 -25.99 -12.27
C GLU A 168 21.18 -25.95 -11.78
N LEU A 169 20.71 -24.78 -11.33
CA LEU A 169 19.33 -24.55 -10.89
C LEU A 169 18.42 -24.08 -12.05
N GLY A 170 18.94 -24.02 -13.28
CA GLY A 170 18.21 -23.57 -14.47
C GLY A 170 18.12 -22.04 -14.56
N SER A 171 17.03 -21.54 -15.14
CA SER A 171 16.79 -20.10 -15.24
C SER A 171 16.55 -19.48 -13.84
N PRO A 172 16.98 -18.22 -13.61
CA PRO A 172 16.60 -17.51 -12.41
C PRO A 172 15.07 -17.41 -12.31
N PRO A 173 14.53 -17.31 -11.08
CA PRO A 173 13.10 -17.15 -10.88
C PRO A 173 12.60 -15.84 -11.51
N PRO A 174 11.29 -15.74 -11.80
CA PRO A 174 10.66 -14.47 -12.13
C PRO A 174 10.96 -13.40 -11.07
N LEU A 175 10.91 -12.14 -11.49
CA LEU A 175 11.04 -11.02 -10.56
C LEU A 175 9.80 -10.95 -9.68
N TYR A 176 9.99 -10.72 -8.38
CA TYR A 176 8.90 -10.47 -7.44
C TYR A 176 8.87 -8.99 -7.08
N PHE A 177 7.67 -8.48 -6.82
CA PHE A 177 7.39 -7.16 -6.29
C PHE A 177 6.84 -7.21 -4.86
N ASN A 178 7.06 -6.13 -4.12
CA ASN A 178 6.44 -5.94 -2.83
C ASN A 178 5.01 -5.44 -3.02
N ALA A 179 4.02 -6.24 -2.62
CA ALA A 179 2.59 -5.95 -2.81
C ALA A 179 2.02 -4.87 -1.87
N GLY A 180 2.86 -4.19 -1.09
CA GLY A 180 2.43 -3.09 -0.24
C GLY A 180 2.15 -1.80 -1.00
N MET A 181 2.77 -1.62 -2.16
CA MET A 181 2.51 -0.47 -3.03
C MET A 181 2.54 -0.90 -4.49
N PHE A 182 1.51 -0.50 -5.24
CA PHE A 182 1.46 -0.68 -6.68
C PHE A 182 0.52 0.30 -7.37
N VAL A 183 0.76 0.54 -8.66
CA VAL A 183 -0.10 1.33 -9.55
C VAL A 183 -0.79 0.38 -10.51
N TYR A 184 -2.11 0.52 -10.64
CA TYR A 184 -2.93 -0.38 -11.46
C TYR A 184 -4.18 0.33 -12.00
N GLU A 185 -4.81 -0.31 -12.99
CA GLU A 185 -6.12 0.08 -13.53
C GLU A 185 -7.17 -0.89 -12.98
N PRO A 186 -8.15 -0.43 -12.19
CA PRO A 186 -9.28 -1.26 -11.79
C PRO A 186 -10.06 -1.71 -13.01
N LYS A 187 -10.25 -3.02 -13.15
CA LYS A 187 -11.03 -3.66 -14.23
C LYS A 187 -11.65 -4.94 -13.70
N LEU A 188 -12.96 -5.10 -13.91
CA LEU A 188 -13.69 -6.28 -13.45
C LEU A 188 -13.23 -7.55 -14.19
N SER A 189 -12.85 -7.44 -15.47
CA SER A 189 -12.25 -8.56 -16.20
C SER A 189 -10.95 -9.04 -15.55
N THR A 190 -10.04 -8.11 -15.23
CA THR A 190 -8.79 -8.43 -14.53
C THR A 190 -9.05 -9.03 -13.16
N TYR A 191 -10.04 -8.54 -12.41
CA TYR A 191 -10.46 -9.16 -11.15
C TYR A 191 -10.86 -10.63 -11.33
N HIS A 192 -11.72 -10.93 -12.31
CA HIS A 192 -12.13 -12.30 -12.59
C HIS A 192 -10.97 -13.19 -13.05
N ASP A 193 -10.10 -12.68 -13.91
CA ASP A 193 -8.90 -13.40 -14.37
C ASP A 193 -7.97 -13.74 -13.19
N ILE A 194 -7.76 -12.81 -12.26
CA ILE A 194 -6.98 -13.05 -11.03
C ILE A 194 -7.62 -14.17 -10.22
N LEU A 195 -8.94 -14.12 -9.99
CA LEU A 195 -9.63 -15.13 -9.19
C LEU A 195 -9.60 -16.52 -9.83
N GLU A 196 -9.81 -16.63 -11.14
CA GLU A 196 -9.71 -17.91 -11.83
C GLU A 196 -8.28 -18.44 -11.80
N THR A 197 -7.29 -17.58 -12.00
CA THR A 197 -5.87 -17.96 -11.90
C THR A 197 -5.54 -18.50 -10.52
N VAL A 198 -5.94 -17.81 -9.44
CA VAL A 198 -5.67 -18.24 -8.05
C VAL A 198 -6.32 -19.59 -7.71
N LYS A 199 -7.42 -19.98 -8.36
CA LYS A 199 -8.05 -21.29 -8.14
C LYS A 199 -7.24 -22.44 -8.73
N VAL A 200 -6.54 -22.20 -9.84
CA VAL A 200 -5.85 -23.25 -10.62
C VAL A 200 -4.34 -23.24 -10.41
N THR A 201 -3.76 -22.13 -9.96
CA THR A 201 -2.33 -22.02 -9.68
C THR A 201 -1.98 -22.77 -8.39
N PRO A 202 -1.02 -23.73 -8.43
CA PRO A 202 -0.54 -24.38 -7.22
C PRO A 202 0.02 -23.36 -6.23
N PRO A 203 -0.29 -23.47 -4.92
CA PRO A 203 0.30 -22.59 -3.92
C PRO A 203 1.80 -22.70 -3.91
N THR A 204 2.47 -21.58 -4.15
CA THR A 204 3.90 -21.45 -3.87
C THR A 204 4.09 -20.65 -2.57
N LEU A 205 5.33 -20.48 -2.14
CA LEU A 205 5.64 -19.73 -0.91
C LEU A 205 5.17 -18.27 -0.99
N PHE A 206 4.99 -17.75 -2.20
CA PHE A 206 4.61 -16.38 -2.51
C PHE A 206 3.52 -16.38 -3.59
N ALA A 207 2.81 -15.27 -3.79
CA ALA A 207 1.95 -15.16 -4.96
C ALA A 207 2.83 -15.08 -6.22
N GLU A 208 2.49 -15.81 -7.29
CA GLU A 208 3.17 -15.64 -8.59
C GLU A 208 2.90 -14.24 -9.15
N GLN A 209 3.96 -13.56 -9.61
CA GLN A 209 3.97 -12.13 -9.89
C GLN A 209 4.62 -11.84 -11.26
N ASP A 210 4.29 -12.65 -12.26
CA ASP A 210 5.05 -12.78 -13.50
C ASP A 210 5.02 -11.56 -14.43
N ILE A 211 4.10 -10.62 -14.26
CA ILE A 211 3.91 -9.49 -15.18
C ILE A 211 3.76 -8.18 -14.42
N TYR A 212 4.87 -7.47 -14.26
CA TYR A 212 4.87 -6.08 -13.78
C TYR A 212 6.04 -5.26 -14.35
N LYS A 213 5.94 -3.93 -14.22
CA LYS A 213 7.01 -2.98 -14.50
C LYS A 213 7.59 -2.45 -13.20
N PRO A 214 8.87 -2.72 -12.90
CA PRO A 214 9.52 -2.19 -11.70
C PRO A 214 9.54 -0.66 -11.69
N ILE A 215 9.23 -0.07 -10.54
CA ILE A 215 9.47 1.35 -10.25
C ILE A 215 10.55 1.51 -9.17
N PRO A 216 11.19 2.68 -9.07
CA PRO A 216 12.28 2.91 -8.12
C PRO A 216 11.94 2.58 -6.65
N PRO A 217 12.88 2.02 -5.88
CA PRO A 217 12.67 1.65 -4.47
C PRO A 217 12.24 2.80 -3.54
N ILE A 218 12.52 4.06 -3.91
CA ILE A 218 12.11 5.25 -3.14
C ILE A 218 10.58 5.40 -3.00
N TYR A 219 9.79 4.68 -3.82
CA TYR A 219 8.32 4.67 -3.80
C TYR A 219 7.71 3.56 -2.96
N ASN A 220 8.53 2.66 -2.39
CA ASN A 220 8.10 1.64 -1.43
C ASN A 220 9.33 1.10 -0.67
N LEU A 221 9.92 1.92 0.20
CA LEU A 221 11.03 1.45 1.02
C LEU A 221 10.52 0.48 2.09
N VAL A 222 10.67 -0.82 1.85
CA VAL A 222 10.64 -1.83 2.92
C VAL A 222 11.80 -1.53 3.86
N LEU A 223 11.52 -1.21 5.14
CA LEU A 223 12.54 -0.70 6.06
C LEU A 223 13.78 -1.57 6.19
N ALA A 224 13.60 -2.87 6.03
CA ALA A 224 14.67 -3.83 6.12
C ALA A 224 15.73 -3.75 5.01
N MET A 225 15.39 -3.08 3.92
CA MET A 225 16.35 -2.72 2.89
C MET A 225 17.48 -1.81 3.42
N LEU A 226 17.23 -1.03 4.48
CA LEU A 226 18.25 -0.13 5.06
C LEU A 226 19.45 -0.87 5.68
N TRP A 227 19.29 -2.14 6.05
CA TRP A 227 20.40 -2.96 6.56
C TRP A 227 20.77 -4.13 5.66
N ARG A 228 19.91 -4.52 4.71
CA ARG A 228 20.20 -5.58 3.74
C ARG A 228 20.87 -5.07 2.46
N HIS A 229 20.42 -3.90 2.00
CA HIS A 229 20.88 -3.24 0.78
C HIS A 229 21.05 -1.72 0.99
N PRO A 230 21.84 -1.27 1.99
CA PRO A 230 22.05 0.15 2.25
C PRO A 230 22.58 0.91 1.02
N GLU A 231 23.29 0.23 0.12
CA GLU A 231 23.81 0.78 -1.13
C GLU A 231 22.73 1.24 -2.12
N ASN A 232 21.49 0.73 -1.98
CA ASN A 232 20.40 1.03 -2.90
C ASN A 232 19.57 2.26 -2.49
N PHE A 233 19.90 2.91 -1.35
CA PHE A 233 19.07 3.99 -0.79
C PHE A 233 19.88 5.19 -0.37
N ASN A 234 19.46 6.35 -0.85
CA ASN A 234 19.74 7.62 -0.22
C ASN A 234 18.57 7.99 0.70
N PHE A 235 18.84 8.13 2.00
CA PHE A 235 17.81 8.36 3.01
C PHE A 235 16.96 9.62 2.74
N ASP A 236 17.58 10.67 2.21
CA ASP A 236 16.90 11.94 1.97
C ASP A 236 15.99 11.93 0.72
N GLU A 237 16.15 10.92 -0.15
CA GLU A 237 15.37 10.76 -1.37
C GLU A 237 14.10 9.92 -1.17
N ILE A 238 13.97 9.25 -0.02
CA ILE A 238 12.84 8.38 0.30
C ILE A 238 11.53 9.18 0.25
N LYS A 239 10.61 8.76 -0.64
CA LYS A 239 9.27 9.35 -0.76
C LYS A 239 8.23 8.55 0.01
N VAL A 240 8.39 7.24 0.10
CA VAL A 240 7.43 6.32 0.73
C VAL A 240 8.20 5.29 1.55
N ALA A 241 7.80 5.10 2.81
CA ALA A 241 8.34 4.05 3.68
C ALA A 241 7.25 3.06 4.09
N HIS A 242 7.62 1.79 4.14
CA HIS A 242 6.74 0.67 4.42
C HIS A 242 7.21 -0.04 5.69
N TYR A 243 6.43 0.11 6.76
CA TYR A 243 6.72 -0.36 8.12
C TYR A 243 6.26 -1.82 8.35
N CYS A 244 6.63 -2.70 7.42
CA CYS A 244 6.27 -4.13 7.46
C CYS A 244 7.23 -5.00 8.26
N ALA A 245 8.44 -4.51 8.57
CA ALA A 245 9.39 -5.24 9.41
C ALA A 245 8.85 -5.41 10.84
N ALA A 246 9.16 -6.54 11.49
CA ALA A 246 8.73 -6.81 12.87
C ALA A 246 9.21 -5.69 13.82
N GLY A 247 8.29 -5.18 14.64
CA GLY A 247 8.56 -4.06 15.56
C GLY A 247 8.60 -2.67 14.93
N SER A 248 8.51 -2.57 13.60
CA SER A 248 8.73 -1.29 12.90
C SER A 248 7.50 -0.37 12.83
N LYS A 249 6.29 -0.92 13.03
CA LYS A 249 5.04 -0.15 13.03
C LYS A 249 5.12 1.02 14.02
N PRO A 250 5.04 2.28 13.56
CA PRO A 250 5.31 3.44 14.41
C PRO A 250 4.46 3.51 15.68
N TRP A 251 3.19 3.13 15.59
CA TRP A 251 2.25 3.12 16.72
C TRP A 251 2.45 1.95 17.71
N ARG A 252 3.34 1.01 17.40
CA ARG A 252 3.75 -0.11 18.27
C ARG A 252 5.26 -0.11 18.54
N TYR A 253 5.96 0.93 18.11
CA TYR A 253 7.41 0.92 18.09
C TYR A 253 7.99 0.94 19.51
N THR A 254 8.77 -0.09 19.85
CA THR A 254 9.44 -0.20 21.15
C THR A 254 10.95 -0.02 21.07
N GLY A 255 11.53 -0.15 19.88
CA GLY A 255 12.98 -0.12 19.66
C GLY A 255 13.71 -1.38 20.11
N LYS A 256 13.00 -2.45 20.52
CA LYS A 256 13.61 -3.67 21.08
C LYS A 256 13.79 -4.79 20.07
N GLU A 257 12.96 -4.82 19.03
CA GLU A 257 13.03 -5.80 17.95
C GLU A 257 14.30 -5.60 17.13
N GLU A 258 14.69 -6.66 16.39
CA GLU A 258 15.92 -6.67 15.61
C GLU A 258 16.00 -5.47 14.66
N ASN A 259 17.14 -4.80 14.64
CA ASN A 259 17.42 -3.62 13.82
C ASN A 259 16.61 -2.36 14.17
N MET A 260 15.68 -2.42 15.13
CA MET A 260 14.90 -1.24 15.53
C MET A 260 15.73 -0.24 16.34
N GLN A 261 16.86 -0.65 16.93
CA GLN A 261 17.77 0.28 17.61
C GLN A 261 18.51 1.25 16.67
N ARG A 262 18.43 1.06 15.34
CA ARG A 262 19.17 1.85 14.35
C ARG A 262 18.67 3.30 14.28
N GLU A 263 19.58 4.22 14.01
CA GLU A 263 19.27 5.66 13.96
C GLU A 263 18.41 6.05 12.75
N ASP A 264 18.59 5.41 11.60
CA ASP A 264 17.75 5.62 10.42
C ASP A 264 16.29 5.20 10.65
N ILE A 265 16.08 4.06 11.33
CA ILE A 265 14.75 3.59 11.73
C ILE A 265 14.10 4.56 12.73
N LYS A 266 14.83 4.97 13.78
CA LYS A 266 14.33 5.97 14.75
C LYS A 266 13.92 7.27 14.06
N LYS A 267 14.72 7.74 13.09
CA LYS A 267 14.38 8.94 12.30
C LYS A 267 13.09 8.74 11.50
N LEU A 268 12.91 7.60 10.84
CA LEU A 268 11.68 7.31 10.09
C LEU A 268 10.45 7.19 11.00
N VAL A 269 10.58 6.54 12.16
CA VAL A 269 9.50 6.47 13.15
C VAL A 269 9.16 7.87 13.69
N LYS A 270 10.17 8.69 13.99
CA LYS A 270 9.95 10.08 14.38
C LYS A 270 9.23 10.87 13.29
N LYS A 271 9.67 10.77 12.02
CA LYS A 271 8.99 11.44 10.88
C LYS A 271 7.53 11.02 10.75
N TRP A 272 7.20 9.76 11.08
CA TRP A 272 5.82 9.29 11.11
C TRP A 272 5.02 9.99 12.22
N TRP A 273 5.53 10.02 13.45
CA TRP A 273 4.88 10.69 14.58
C TRP A 273 4.73 12.21 14.35
N ASP A 274 5.76 12.86 13.80
CA ASP A 274 5.72 14.27 13.41
C ASP A 274 4.61 14.57 12.38
N ILE A 275 4.14 13.57 11.62
CA ILE A 275 2.98 13.71 10.70
C ILE A 275 1.69 13.37 11.43
N TYR A 276 1.67 12.29 12.19
CA TYR A 276 0.48 11.79 12.87
C TYR A 276 -0.05 12.80 13.90
N GLU A 277 0.84 13.42 14.67
CA GLU A 277 0.53 14.38 15.74
C GLU A 277 0.31 15.81 15.23
N ASP A 278 0.60 16.09 13.96
CA ASP A 278 0.37 17.41 13.37
C ASP A 278 -1.13 17.63 13.15
N GLU A 279 -1.74 18.41 14.03
CA GLU A 279 -3.16 18.77 13.97
C GLU A 279 -3.48 19.67 12.77
N SER A 280 -2.51 20.39 12.20
CA SER A 280 -2.74 21.20 10.99
C SER A 280 -3.04 20.34 9.76
N LEU A 281 -2.70 19.05 9.82
CA LEU A 281 -3.01 18.05 8.80
C LEU A 281 -4.37 17.35 8.99
N ASP A 282 -5.09 17.64 10.09
CA ASP A 282 -6.45 17.17 10.25
C ASP A 282 -7.36 17.85 9.23
N TYR A 283 -8.16 17.04 8.53
CA TYR A 283 -8.95 17.51 7.39
C TYR A 283 -9.91 18.66 7.73
N LYS A 284 -10.52 18.62 8.93
CA LYS A 284 -11.39 19.69 9.44
C LYS A 284 -10.66 21.03 9.58
N ASN A 285 -9.39 21.00 9.99
CA ASN A 285 -8.59 22.21 10.18
C ASN A 285 -8.16 22.81 8.83
N ILE A 286 -7.90 21.96 7.84
CA ILE A 286 -7.59 22.39 6.46
C ILE A 286 -8.79 23.08 5.81
N ILE A 287 -9.99 22.50 5.91
CA ILE A 287 -11.21 23.13 5.38
C ILE A 287 -11.46 24.48 6.08
N ALA A 288 -11.35 24.51 7.41
CA ALA A 288 -11.58 25.72 8.19
C ALA A 288 -10.59 26.85 7.82
N ASP A 289 -9.34 26.53 7.48
CA ASP A 289 -8.36 27.52 7.02
C ASP A 289 -8.62 27.98 5.58
N HIS A 290 -9.05 27.06 4.68
CA HIS A 290 -9.50 27.42 3.34
C HIS A 290 -10.70 28.37 3.35
N ASP A 291 -11.71 28.10 4.20
CA ASP A 291 -12.89 28.95 4.33
C ASP A 291 -12.58 30.34 4.90
N LYS A 292 -11.58 30.44 5.79
CA LYS A 292 -11.10 31.73 6.33
C LYS A 292 -10.31 32.55 5.32
N ASN A 293 -9.61 31.88 4.41
CA ASN A 293 -8.71 32.52 3.43
C ASN A 293 -9.36 32.66 2.03
N ALA A 294 -10.61 32.23 1.85
CA ALA A 294 -11.35 32.44 0.61
C ALA A 294 -11.60 33.94 0.39
N PRO A 295 -11.21 34.53 -0.75
CA PRO A 295 -11.50 35.93 -1.04
C PRO A 295 -13.01 36.16 -0.98
N SER A 296 -13.44 37.16 -0.20
CA SER A 296 -14.84 37.55 -0.15
C SER A 296 -15.29 37.88 -1.57
N ALA A 297 -16.25 37.12 -2.10
CA ALA A 297 -16.86 37.44 -3.38
C ALA A 297 -17.42 38.86 -3.30
N ALA A 298 -16.78 39.78 -4.02
CA ALA A 298 -17.22 41.15 -4.25
C ALA A 298 -17.75 41.27 -5.68
#